data_AF-M2STN3-F1
#
_entry.id   AF-M2STN3-F1
#
_cell.length_a   1.000
_cell.length_b   1.000
_cell.length_c   1.000
_cell.angle_alpha   90.00
_cell.angle_beta   90.00
_cell.angle_gamma   90.00
#
_symmetry.space_group_name_H-M   'P 1'
#
loop_
_entity.id
_entity.type
_entity.pdbx_description
1 polymer ?
#
loop_
_entity_poly.entity_id
_entity_poly.type
_entity_poly.pdbx_seq_one_letter_code
_entity_poly.pdbx_strand_id
1 'polypeptide(L)'
;MRPAWRIASPYCLALAPHVNTQEPVWYVGCKTLDGEDKQFFSQTYFDVNYPDLARWSKSFPNAARSCFITFGQNFSYFACAQGRGSIWAGIPSDLEDKLRKSHDTPICVSLGVKNAWFVMYPDRRIAWDFHGYYGTLNKIIIDAAPGTITYVAISPYHQDHYFIAFQDGSVKYNFLGGPPEWSILMNEVFNLWSAQRVHHHHPNTAPSPQPQIPQYAYGHTQRPQPQTHLQSQLNGVFSTPPSPMTIHQSPSIHNASLYQHNQHIQQSTVQNISLPSKEPHYGIAALPVELPGDMLHPLPQLATAQLVDQPAKKRQSFLSKIF
;
A
#
# COMPACT_ATOMS: atom_id res chain seq x y z
N MET A 1 4.19 20.49 -21.97
CA MET A 1 3.00 19.62 -22.12
C MET A 1 2.76 18.94 -20.79
N ARG A 2 1.53 18.94 -20.26
CA ARG A 2 1.22 18.19 -19.04
C ARG A 2 1.26 16.69 -19.35
N PRO A 3 1.75 15.83 -18.46
CA PRO A 3 1.65 14.39 -18.68
C PRO A 3 0.19 14.02 -18.93
N ALA A 4 -0.04 13.14 -19.91
CA ALA A 4 -1.38 12.72 -20.32
C ALA A 4 -2.13 11.93 -19.23
N TRP A 5 -1.42 11.50 -18.18
CA TRP A 5 -1.96 10.67 -17.12
C TRP A 5 -2.10 11.45 -15.81
N ARG A 6 -3.14 11.13 -15.05
CA ARG A 6 -3.39 11.64 -13.69
C ARG A 6 -3.76 10.50 -12.78
N ILE A 7 -3.28 10.55 -11.55
CA ILE A 7 -3.56 9.55 -10.52
C ILE A 7 -4.96 9.80 -9.95
N ALA A 8 -5.83 8.80 -10.00
CA ALA A 8 -7.11 8.78 -9.32
C ALA A 8 -6.97 8.25 -7.89
N SER A 9 -6.25 7.14 -7.72
CA SER A 9 -6.07 6.48 -6.44
C SER A 9 -4.73 5.72 -6.40
N PRO A 10 -3.82 6.05 -5.48
CA PRO A 10 -2.61 5.25 -5.28
C PRO A 10 -2.93 3.95 -4.55
N TYR A 11 -2.38 2.84 -5.01
CA TYR A 11 -2.36 1.56 -4.31
C TYR A 11 -1.12 1.43 -3.41
N CYS A 12 0.02 1.85 -3.94
CA CYS A 12 1.30 1.89 -3.24
C CYS A 12 2.09 3.11 -3.72
N LEU A 13 2.71 3.83 -2.80
CA LEU A 13 3.67 4.90 -3.07
C LEU A 13 4.90 4.66 -2.20
N ALA A 14 6.09 4.63 -2.81
CA ALA A 14 7.34 4.39 -2.11
C ALA A 14 8.41 5.36 -2.61
N LEU A 15 9.12 6.00 -1.68
CA LEU A 15 10.21 6.94 -1.95
C LEU A 15 11.51 6.32 -1.43
N ALA A 16 12.45 6.09 -2.33
CA ALA A 16 13.76 5.54 -1.99
C ALA A 16 14.73 6.65 -1.53
N PRO A 17 15.79 6.28 -0.80
CA PRO A 17 16.85 7.22 -0.45
C PRO A 17 17.43 7.92 -1.67
N HIS A 18 17.55 9.24 -1.57
CA HIS A 18 18.27 10.05 -2.53
C HIS A 18 19.76 9.97 -2.20
N VAL A 19 20.47 9.00 -2.79
CA VAL A 19 21.91 8.80 -2.58
C VAL A 19 22.61 8.87 -3.93
N ASN A 20 23.37 9.95 -4.15
CA ASN A 20 24.18 10.17 -5.36
C ASN A 20 23.41 10.11 -6.69
N THR A 21 22.11 10.38 -6.70
CA THR A 21 21.29 10.48 -7.91
C THR A 21 20.94 11.93 -8.20
N GLN A 22 20.69 12.30 -9.46
CA GLN A 22 20.23 13.65 -9.79
C GLN A 22 18.71 13.81 -9.55
N GLU A 23 17.97 12.71 -9.60
CA GLU A 23 16.53 12.67 -9.35
C GLU A 23 16.21 11.74 -8.17
N PRO A 24 15.14 12.01 -7.41
CA PRO A 24 14.67 11.08 -6.38
C PRO A 24 14.24 9.76 -7.02
N VAL A 25 14.56 8.64 -6.37
CA VAL A 25 14.03 7.33 -6.78
C VAL A 25 12.67 7.12 -6.13
N TRP A 26 11.68 6.78 -6.93
CA TRP A 26 10.31 6.58 -6.46
C TRP A 26 9.60 5.49 -7.25
N TYR A 27 8.57 4.92 -6.64
CA TYR A 27 7.66 3.95 -7.25
C TYR A 27 6.24 4.31 -6.85
N VAL A 28 5.31 4.18 -7.79
CA VAL A 28 3.88 4.26 -7.54
C VAL A 28 3.14 3.21 -8.36
N GLY A 29 2.34 2.40 -7.68
CA GLY A 29 1.27 1.62 -8.28
C GLY A 29 -0.05 2.36 -8.04
N CYS A 30 -0.82 2.64 -9.09
CA CYS A 30 -2.04 3.43 -8.96
C CYS A 30 -3.10 3.11 -10.01
N LYS A 31 -4.32 3.59 -9.75
CA LYS A 31 -5.38 3.74 -10.73
C LYS A 31 -5.32 5.14 -11.33
N THR A 32 -5.37 5.27 -12.65
CA THR A 32 -5.48 6.56 -13.34
C THR A 32 -6.92 7.09 -13.33
N LEU A 33 -7.11 8.37 -13.67
CA LEU A 33 -8.46 8.94 -13.88
C LEU A 33 -9.23 8.25 -15.01
N ASP A 34 -8.52 7.69 -15.99
CA ASP A 34 -9.12 6.90 -17.08
C ASP A 34 -9.51 5.48 -16.62
N GLY A 35 -9.22 5.14 -15.36
CA GLY A 35 -9.56 3.87 -14.74
C GLY A 35 -8.53 2.75 -14.94
N GLU A 36 -7.40 3.06 -15.58
CA GLU A 36 -6.33 2.10 -15.87
C GLU A 36 -5.42 1.88 -14.66
N ASP A 37 -5.01 0.64 -14.42
CA ASP A 37 -4.00 0.32 -13.41
C ASP A 37 -2.59 0.51 -14.01
N LYS A 38 -1.81 1.44 -13.46
CA LYS A 38 -0.45 1.77 -13.94
C LYS A 38 0.60 1.70 -12.84
N GLN A 39 1.81 1.35 -13.27
CA GLN A 39 3.03 1.50 -12.48
C GLN A 39 3.84 2.63 -13.09
N PHE A 40 4.28 3.53 -12.23
CA PHE A 40 5.27 4.53 -12.59
C PHE A 40 6.43 4.44 -11.60
N PHE A 41 7.63 4.69 -12.09
CA PHE A 41 8.85 4.75 -11.28
C PHE A 41 9.86 5.64 -12.00
N SER A 42 10.90 6.07 -11.31
CA SER A 42 12.00 6.84 -11.91
C SER A 42 12.75 5.98 -12.93
N GLN A 43 12.46 6.18 -14.22
CA GLN A 43 12.90 5.29 -15.31
C GLN A 43 14.42 5.11 -15.34
N THR A 44 15.18 6.17 -15.06
CA THR A 44 16.64 6.15 -15.17
C THR A 44 17.30 5.45 -13.99
N TYR A 45 16.83 5.72 -12.77
CA TYR A 45 17.55 5.29 -11.56
C TYR A 45 16.91 4.11 -10.83
N PHE A 46 15.61 3.83 -11.02
CA PHE A 46 14.98 2.69 -10.36
C PHE A 46 15.56 1.36 -10.87
N ASP A 47 15.68 1.21 -12.19
CA ASP A 47 16.24 0.00 -12.82
C ASP A 47 17.74 -0.16 -12.54
N VAL A 48 18.47 0.95 -12.36
CA VAL A 48 19.91 0.95 -12.07
C VAL A 48 20.19 0.65 -10.60
N ASN A 49 19.46 1.29 -9.68
CA ASN A 49 19.72 1.16 -8.25
C ASN A 49 19.06 -0.08 -7.65
N TYR A 50 17.97 -0.57 -8.25
CA TYR A 50 17.19 -1.70 -7.75
C TYR A 50 16.86 -2.71 -8.87
N PRO A 51 17.87 -3.27 -9.57
CA PRO A 51 17.66 -4.08 -10.78
C PRO A 51 16.81 -5.34 -10.51
N ASP A 52 17.02 -5.99 -9.37
CA ASP A 52 16.27 -7.20 -9.00
C ASP A 52 14.82 -6.88 -8.63
N LEU A 53 14.59 -5.80 -7.87
CA LEU A 53 13.25 -5.31 -7.56
C LEU A 53 12.49 -4.93 -8.84
N ALA A 54 13.15 -4.24 -9.76
CA ALA A 54 12.58 -3.84 -11.03
C ALA A 54 12.23 -5.04 -11.91
N ARG A 55 13.13 -6.03 -12.02
CA ARG A 55 12.84 -7.26 -12.74
C ARG A 55 11.65 -7.99 -12.12
N TRP A 56 11.61 -8.08 -10.79
CA TRP A 56 10.54 -8.75 -10.06
C TRP A 56 9.19 -8.06 -10.23
N SER A 57 9.11 -6.74 -10.06
CA SER A 57 7.84 -5.98 -10.21
C SER A 57 7.28 -6.00 -11.63
N LYS A 58 8.14 -6.14 -12.64
CA LYS A 58 7.77 -6.27 -14.06
C LYS A 58 7.40 -7.71 -14.47
N SER A 59 7.63 -8.70 -13.61
CA SER A 59 7.50 -10.13 -13.99
C SER A 59 6.09 -10.70 -13.96
N PHE A 60 5.10 -9.96 -13.44
CA PHE A 60 3.72 -10.44 -13.34
C PHE A 60 2.67 -9.39 -13.73
N PRO A 61 1.53 -9.83 -14.30
CA PRO A 61 0.43 -8.93 -14.63
C PRO A 61 -0.19 -8.33 -13.37
N ASN A 62 -0.82 -7.16 -13.49
CA ASN A 62 -1.49 -6.44 -12.39
C ASN A 62 -0.57 -6.06 -11.21
N ALA A 63 0.74 -5.97 -11.44
CA ALA A 63 1.68 -5.53 -10.42
C ALA A 63 1.36 -4.11 -9.89
N ALA A 64 0.74 -3.24 -10.69
CA ALA A 64 0.28 -1.92 -10.24
C ALA A 64 -0.58 -1.96 -8.97
N ARG A 65 -1.47 -2.95 -8.89
CA ARG A 65 -2.44 -3.08 -7.79
C ARG A 65 -1.95 -4.00 -6.67
N SER A 66 -1.13 -4.99 -7.02
CA SER A 66 -0.76 -6.06 -6.11
C SER A 66 0.62 -5.91 -5.48
N CYS A 67 1.51 -5.10 -6.08
CA CYS A 67 2.87 -4.90 -5.62
C CYS A 67 2.94 -3.77 -4.59
N PHE A 68 3.37 -4.11 -3.37
CA PHE A 68 3.69 -3.17 -2.30
C PHE A 68 5.20 -3.13 -2.13
N ILE A 69 5.77 -1.93 -2.15
CA ILE A 69 7.21 -1.69 -2.03
C ILE A 69 7.46 -0.78 -0.84
N THR A 70 8.52 -1.08 -0.09
CA THR A 70 9.03 -0.25 1.00
C THR A 70 10.53 -0.11 0.86
N PHE A 71 11.03 1.12 0.95
CA PHE A 71 12.44 1.43 0.95
C PHE A 71 12.90 1.77 2.36
N GLY A 72 14.10 1.33 2.72
CA GLY A 72 14.79 1.67 3.97
C GLY A 72 16.12 2.38 3.71
N GLN A 73 16.96 2.43 4.74
CA GLN A 73 18.31 3.01 4.63
C GLN A 73 19.23 2.15 3.76
N ASN A 74 20.32 2.71 3.24
CA ASN A 74 21.40 1.97 2.56
C ASN A 74 20.93 1.08 1.39
N PHE A 75 20.04 1.59 0.53
CA PHE A 75 19.43 0.83 -0.58
C PHE A 75 18.68 -0.43 -0.17
N SER A 76 18.30 -0.55 1.11
CA SER A 76 17.45 -1.64 1.56
C SER A 76 16.04 -1.49 1.02
N TYR A 77 15.43 -2.62 0.69
CA TYR A 77 14.04 -2.66 0.25
C TYR A 77 13.37 -3.97 0.64
N PHE A 78 12.05 -3.91 0.77
CA PHE A 78 11.17 -5.06 0.79
C PHE A 78 10.06 -4.82 -0.22
N ALA A 79 9.68 -5.86 -0.95
CA ALA A 79 8.50 -5.84 -1.78
C ALA A 79 7.72 -7.15 -1.68
N CYS A 80 6.41 -7.06 -1.75
CA CYS A 80 5.52 -8.21 -1.75
C CYS A 80 4.36 -8.03 -2.71
N ALA A 81 3.83 -9.15 -3.17
CA ALA A 81 2.59 -9.19 -3.93
C ALA A 81 1.79 -10.43 -3.54
N GLN A 82 0.51 -10.22 -3.27
CA GLN A 82 -0.38 -11.30 -2.82
C GLN A 82 -0.41 -12.43 -3.86
N GLY A 83 -0.09 -13.66 -3.42
CA GLY A 83 -0.01 -14.83 -4.30
C GLY A 83 1.23 -14.89 -5.20
N ARG A 84 2.18 -13.94 -5.07
CA ARG A 84 3.43 -13.89 -5.84
C ARG A 84 4.69 -13.96 -4.97
N GLY A 85 4.53 -13.97 -3.65
CA GLY A 85 5.63 -13.99 -2.69
C GLY A 85 6.20 -12.60 -2.42
N SER A 86 7.45 -12.58 -1.97
CA SER A 86 8.19 -11.36 -1.63
C SER A 86 9.64 -11.42 -2.10
N ILE A 87 10.25 -10.24 -2.24
CA ILE A 87 11.66 -10.04 -2.53
C ILE A 87 12.19 -8.93 -1.60
N TRP A 88 13.44 -9.04 -1.16
CA TRP A 88 14.07 -8.04 -0.32
C TRP A 88 15.58 -8.02 -0.54
N ALA A 89 16.21 -6.90 -0.18
CA ALA A 89 17.65 -6.79 -0.04
C ALA A 89 18.01 -5.78 1.04
N GLY A 90 19.12 -6.02 1.75
CA GLY A 90 19.68 -5.08 2.73
C GLY A 90 18.81 -4.82 3.96
N ILE A 91 17.76 -5.62 4.19
CA ILE A 91 16.89 -5.49 5.36
C ILE A 91 17.61 -5.96 6.66
N PRO A 92 17.11 -5.59 7.84
CA PRO A 92 17.62 -6.11 9.12
C PRO A 92 17.65 -7.64 9.16
N SER A 93 18.72 -8.23 9.71
CA SER A 93 18.93 -9.69 9.67
C SER A 93 17.90 -10.46 10.50
N ASP A 94 17.44 -9.88 11.60
CA ASP A 94 16.38 -10.44 12.44
C ASP A 94 15.00 -10.37 11.77
N LEU A 95 14.72 -9.32 10.98
CA LEU A 95 13.56 -9.29 10.08
C LEU A 95 13.70 -10.37 9.00
N GLU A 96 14.85 -10.48 8.35
CA GLU A 96 15.09 -11.50 7.32
C GLU A 96 14.85 -12.92 7.86
N ASP A 97 15.36 -13.22 9.05
CA ASP A 97 15.12 -14.51 9.72
C ASP A 97 13.63 -14.76 9.98
N LYS A 98 12.87 -13.72 10.37
CA LYS A 98 11.41 -13.82 10.54
C LYS A 98 10.70 -14.07 9.22
N LEU A 99 11.10 -13.38 8.15
CA LEU A 99 10.52 -13.54 6.83
C LEU A 99 10.78 -14.94 6.27
N ARG A 100 12.00 -15.48 6.43
CA ARG A 100 12.35 -16.83 5.99
C ARG A 100 11.64 -17.94 6.75
N LYS A 101 11.35 -17.72 8.04
CA LYS A 101 10.64 -18.67 8.91
C LYS A 101 9.12 -18.60 8.74
N SER A 102 8.59 -17.52 8.17
CA SER A 102 7.17 -17.37 7.91
C SER A 102 6.74 -18.14 6.66
N HIS A 103 5.61 -18.84 6.74
CA HIS A 103 4.95 -19.41 5.56
C HIS A 103 4.09 -18.38 4.83
N ASP A 104 3.66 -17.34 5.54
CA ASP A 104 2.80 -16.30 5.01
C ASP A 104 3.62 -15.15 4.43
N THR A 105 3.19 -14.65 3.26
CA THR A 105 3.76 -13.45 2.66
C THR A 105 3.22 -12.22 3.40
N PRO A 106 4.08 -11.36 3.97
CA PRO A 106 3.64 -10.14 4.62
C PRO A 106 2.84 -9.25 3.67
N ILE A 107 1.89 -8.50 4.22
CA ILE A 107 1.08 -7.52 3.49
C ILE A 107 1.55 -6.07 3.71
N CYS A 108 2.35 -5.83 4.75
CA CYS A 108 2.93 -4.54 5.05
C CYS A 108 4.25 -4.76 5.79
N VAL A 109 5.31 -4.11 5.33
CA VAL A 109 6.60 -4.02 6.02
C VAL A 109 6.96 -2.54 6.10
N SER A 110 7.57 -2.14 7.20
CA SER A 110 8.13 -0.79 7.34
C SER A 110 9.59 -0.90 7.76
N LEU A 111 10.46 -0.10 7.14
CA LEU A 111 11.89 -0.07 7.41
C LEU A 111 12.25 1.31 7.96
N GLY A 112 12.82 1.34 9.16
CA GLY A 112 13.12 2.55 9.91
C GLY A 112 14.61 2.82 10.05
N VAL A 113 14.95 3.80 10.89
CA VAL A 113 16.34 4.11 11.24
C VAL A 113 16.96 2.96 12.01
N LYS A 114 18.28 2.78 11.88
CA LYS A 114 19.06 1.91 12.78
C LYS A 114 18.51 0.48 12.85
N ASN A 115 18.13 -0.03 11.70
CA ASN A 115 17.56 -1.36 11.51
C ASN A 115 16.19 -1.58 12.18
N ALA A 116 15.49 -0.53 12.63
CA ALA A 116 14.13 -0.67 13.12
C ALA A 116 13.21 -1.21 12.01
N TRP A 117 12.28 -2.10 12.36
CA TRP A 117 11.35 -2.68 11.41
C TRP A 117 9.99 -3.02 12.00
N PHE A 118 8.99 -3.09 11.13
CA PHE A 118 7.64 -3.57 11.40
C PHE A 118 7.21 -4.51 10.28
N VAL A 119 6.46 -5.57 10.61
CA VAL A 119 5.84 -6.49 9.65
C VAL A 119 4.42 -6.85 10.07
N MET A 120 3.50 -6.88 9.11
CA MET A 120 2.13 -7.34 9.26
C MET A 120 1.80 -8.42 8.23
N TYR A 121 1.16 -9.49 8.69
CA TYR A 121 0.74 -10.64 7.89
C TYR A 121 -0.75 -10.56 7.51
N PRO A 122 -1.22 -11.37 6.54
CA PRO A 122 -2.61 -11.34 6.06
C PRO A 122 -3.68 -11.51 7.16
N ASP A 123 -3.36 -12.27 8.21
CA ASP A 123 -4.23 -12.55 9.36
C ASP A 123 -4.15 -11.47 10.46
N ARG A 124 -3.56 -10.31 10.16
CA ARG A 124 -3.34 -9.21 11.09
C ARG A 124 -2.39 -9.52 12.25
N ARG A 125 -1.67 -10.65 12.23
CA ARG A 125 -0.51 -10.82 13.12
C ARG A 125 0.53 -9.78 12.75
N ILE A 126 1.11 -9.17 13.79
CA ILE A 126 2.16 -8.18 13.65
C ILE A 126 3.40 -8.63 14.41
N ALA A 127 4.57 -8.22 13.93
CA ALA A 127 5.82 -8.28 14.67
C ALA A 127 6.61 -7.00 14.39
N TRP A 128 7.39 -6.55 15.35
CA TRP A 128 8.24 -5.38 15.20
C TRP A 128 9.45 -5.46 16.12
N ASP A 129 10.52 -4.79 15.75
CA ASP A 129 11.62 -4.44 16.64
C ASP A 129 12.10 -3.05 16.22
N PHE A 130 11.98 -2.08 17.14
CA PHE A 130 12.40 -0.72 16.86
C PHE A 130 13.79 -0.40 17.43
N HIS A 131 14.46 -1.36 18.06
CA HIS A 131 15.81 -1.21 18.61
C HIS A 131 16.01 0.05 19.47
N GLY A 132 15.00 0.39 20.28
CA GLY A 132 15.01 1.58 21.15
C GLY A 132 14.54 2.88 20.50
N TYR A 133 14.21 2.88 19.21
CA TYR A 133 13.64 4.02 18.48
C TYR A 133 12.11 3.94 18.44
N TYR A 134 11.46 5.00 17.92
CA TYR A 134 9.99 5.08 17.79
C TYR A 134 9.24 4.76 19.09
N GLY A 135 9.74 5.25 20.24
CA GLY A 135 9.22 4.87 21.56
C GLY A 135 7.72 5.12 21.75
N THR A 136 7.20 6.22 21.21
CA THR A 136 5.74 6.50 21.23
C THR A 136 4.96 5.50 20.38
N LEU A 137 5.45 5.15 19.18
CA LEU A 137 4.81 4.15 18.34
C LEU A 137 4.82 2.77 19.02
N ASN A 138 5.93 2.40 19.67
CA ASN A 138 6.02 1.14 20.41
C ASN A 138 4.92 1.02 21.46
N LYS A 139 4.69 2.09 22.25
CA LYS A 139 3.60 2.14 23.24
C LYS A 139 2.24 2.01 22.57
N ILE A 140 2.00 2.76 21.49
CA ILE A 140 0.74 2.69 20.72
C ILE A 140 0.46 1.27 20.23
N ILE A 141 1.46 0.55 19.72
CA ILE A 141 1.29 -0.82 19.23
C ILE A 141 1.01 -1.79 20.38
N ILE A 142 1.69 -1.65 21.52
CA ILE A 142 1.49 -2.48 22.72
C ILE A 142 0.07 -2.28 23.30
N ASP A 143 -0.40 -1.04 23.33
CA ASP A 143 -1.71 -0.68 23.90
C ASP A 143 -2.88 -0.96 22.94
N ALA A 144 -2.60 -1.19 21.65
CA ALA A 144 -3.63 -1.46 20.65
C ALA A 144 -4.24 -2.85 20.84
N ALA A 145 -5.57 -2.94 20.67
CA ALA A 145 -6.25 -4.22 20.68
C ALA A 145 -5.76 -5.11 19.50
N PRO A 146 -5.58 -6.43 19.71
CA PRO A 146 -5.11 -7.34 18.65
C PRO A 146 -5.97 -7.24 17.38
N GLY A 147 -5.32 -7.18 16.22
CA GLY A 147 -5.99 -7.14 14.91
C GLY A 147 -6.56 -5.79 14.50
N THR A 148 -6.51 -4.75 15.35
CA THR A 148 -7.06 -3.42 15.03
C THR A 148 -6.15 -2.58 14.14
N ILE A 149 -4.85 -2.88 14.08
CA ILE A 149 -3.89 -2.13 13.26
C ILE A 149 -4.05 -2.56 11.80
N THR A 150 -4.26 -1.58 10.92
CA THR A 150 -4.45 -1.83 9.48
C THR A 150 -3.26 -1.44 8.63
N TYR A 151 -2.44 -0.50 9.09
CA TYR A 151 -1.26 -0.02 8.38
C TYR A 151 -0.27 0.68 9.32
N VAL A 152 1.02 0.49 9.08
CA VAL A 152 2.10 1.21 9.75
C VAL A 152 3.10 1.67 8.71
N ALA A 153 3.60 2.89 8.86
CA ALA A 153 4.77 3.41 8.16
C ALA A 153 5.68 4.11 9.16
N ILE A 154 6.97 3.83 9.09
CA ILE A 154 8.01 4.47 9.90
C ILE A 154 9.02 5.13 8.97
N SER A 155 9.55 6.29 9.37
CA SER A 155 10.50 7.03 8.54
C SER A 155 11.90 6.42 8.63
N PRO A 156 12.54 6.03 7.53
CA PRO A 156 13.94 5.59 7.55
C PRO A 156 14.94 6.75 7.78
N TYR A 157 14.46 7.98 7.94
CA TYR A 157 15.31 9.17 8.08
C TYR A 157 15.15 9.88 9.42
N HIS A 158 14.11 9.56 10.20
CA HIS A 158 13.83 10.20 11.46
C HIS A 158 13.32 9.19 12.49
N GLN A 159 13.94 9.20 13.67
CA GLN A 159 13.77 8.17 14.70
C GLN A 159 12.42 8.19 15.41
N ASP A 160 11.68 9.30 15.29
CA ASP A 160 10.37 9.47 15.93
C ASP A 160 9.22 9.66 14.93
N HIS A 161 9.52 9.64 13.61
CA HIS A 161 8.47 9.88 12.61
C HIS A 161 7.74 8.60 12.23
N TYR A 162 6.43 8.59 12.40
CA TYR A 162 5.59 7.45 12.09
C TYR A 162 4.19 7.87 11.67
N PHE A 163 3.51 6.93 11.01
CA PHE A 163 2.09 6.97 10.73
C PHE A 163 1.51 5.57 10.99
N ILE A 164 0.40 5.50 11.71
CA ILE A 164 -0.33 4.26 11.99
C ILE A 164 -1.82 4.48 11.78
N ALA A 165 -2.46 3.53 11.12
CA ALA A 165 -3.91 3.52 10.89
C ALA A 165 -4.54 2.28 11.54
N PHE A 166 -5.78 2.47 12.00
CA PHE A 166 -6.56 1.46 12.69
C PHE A 166 -7.81 1.09 11.89
N GLN A 167 -8.46 0.00 12.27
CA GLN A 167 -9.63 -0.58 11.60
C GLN A 167 -10.87 0.30 11.74
N ASP A 168 -10.99 1.04 12.83
CA ASP A 168 -12.04 2.04 13.06
C ASP A 168 -11.86 3.31 12.22
N GLY A 169 -10.81 3.36 11.39
CA GLY A 169 -10.46 4.52 10.56
C GLY A 169 -9.83 5.66 11.36
N SER A 170 -9.50 5.46 12.64
CA SER A 170 -8.63 6.38 13.37
C SER A 170 -7.18 6.25 12.88
N VAL A 171 -6.41 7.31 13.04
CA VAL A 171 -4.99 7.36 12.70
C VAL A 171 -4.22 8.07 13.79
N LYS A 172 -2.96 7.69 13.99
CA LYS A 172 -2.00 8.42 14.83
C LYS A 172 -0.72 8.62 14.05
N TYR A 173 -0.06 9.74 14.26
CA TYR A 173 1.19 10.06 13.56
C TYR A 173 2.06 10.99 14.40
N ASN A 174 3.35 11.02 14.08
CA ASN A 174 4.28 12.02 14.59
C ASN A 174 5.16 12.47 13.44
N PHE A 175 5.13 13.77 13.14
CA PHE A 175 6.02 14.40 12.15
C PHE A 175 6.70 15.64 12.76
N LEU A 176 6.88 15.67 14.09
CA LEU A 176 7.50 16.79 14.78
C LEU A 176 8.91 17.06 14.23
N GLY A 177 9.21 18.33 13.93
CA GLY A 177 10.47 18.72 13.28
C GLY A 177 10.46 18.52 11.75
N GLY A 178 9.39 17.99 11.18
CA GLY A 178 9.14 18.04 9.73
C GLY A 178 8.74 19.44 9.26
N PRO A 179 8.73 19.68 7.93
CA PRO A 179 8.25 20.92 7.34
C PRO A 179 6.85 21.30 7.85
N PRO A 180 6.61 22.56 8.25
CA PRO A 180 5.30 23.00 8.75
C PRO A 180 4.15 22.76 7.76
N GLU A 181 4.45 22.74 6.46
CA GLU A 181 3.48 22.48 5.40
C GLU A 181 2.88 21.07 5.51
N TRP A 182 3.63 20.10 6.05
CA TRP A 182 3.13 18.73 6.21
C TRP A 182 1.98 18.66 7.20
N SER A 183 2.06 19.38 8.33
CA SER A 183 0.97 19.37 9.31
C SER A 183 -0.28 20.03 8.76
N ILE A 184 -0.14 21.13 8.02
CA ILE A 184 -1.25 21.81 7.34
C ILE A 184 -1.95 20.86 6.36
N LEU A 185 -1.18 20.20 5.50
CA LEU A 185 -1.71 19.27 4.50
C LEU A 185 -2.40 18.05 5.14
N MET A 186 -1.79 17.48 6.19
CA MET A 186 -2.38 16.35 6.91
C MET A 186 -3.68 16.75 7.59
N ASN A 187 -3.74 17.91 8.23
CA ASN A 187 -4.97 18.43 8.82
C ASN A 187 -6.07 18.63 7.76
N GLU A 188 -5.73 19.14 6.58
CA GLU A 188 -6.69 19.28 5.47
C GLU A 188 -7.28 17.92 5.05
N VAL A 189 -6.41 16.91 4.84
CA VAL A 189 -6.84 15.55 4.47
C VAL A 189 -7.71 14.92 5.57
N PHE A 190 -7.33 15.06 6.84
CA PHE A 190 -8.10 14.50 7.94
C PHE A 190 -9.43 15.21 8.18
N ASN A 191 -9.49 16.52 7.94
CA ASN A 191 -10.75 17.26 7.96
C ASN A 191 -11.69 16.78 6.85
N LEU A 192 -11.16 16.55 5.63
CA LEU A 192 -11.92 15.99 4.52
C LEU A 192 -12.44 14.57 4.83
N TRP A 193 -11.58 13.70 5.36
CA TRP A 193 -11.97 12.34 5.75
C TRP A 193 -13.01 12.33 6.87
N SER A 194 -12.87 13.22 7.86
CA SER A 194 -13.82 13.33 8.95
C SER A 194 -15.18 13.84 8.47
N ALA A 195 -15.21 14.81 7.55
CA ALA A 195 -16.45 15.26 6.92
C ALA A 195 -17.14 14.14 6.11
N GLN A 196 -16.38 13.32 5.37
CA GLN A 196 -16.93 12.19 4.61
C GLN A 196 -17.59 11.13 5.51
N ARG A 197 -17.03 10.87 6.69
CA ARG A 197 -17.61 9.90 7.65
C ARG A 197 -18.98 10.33 8.15
N VAL A 198 -19.19 11.61 8.40
CA VAL A 198 -20.51 12.15 8.83
C VAL A 198 -21.58 11.93 7.76
N HIS A 199 -21.20 12.02 6.48
CA HIS A 199 -22.13 11.75 5.38
C HIS A 199 -22.44 10.26 5.20
N HIS A 200 -21.47 9.36 5.41
CA HIS A 200 -21.70 7.92 5.28
C HIS A 200 -22.44 7.30 6.48
N HIS A 201 -22.43 7.96 7.64
CA HIS A 201 -23.15 7.51 8.84
C HIS A 201 -24.53 8.14 9.00
N HIS A 202 -25.10 8.79 7.98
CA HIS A 202 -26.54 9.02 7.98
C HIS A 202 -27.21 7.66 7.82
N PRO A 203 -27.81 7.09 8.89
CA PRO A 203 -28.59 5.89 8.74
C PRO A 203 -29.71 6.28 7.80
N ASN A 204 -29.89 5.46 6.77
CA ASN A 204 -31.06 5.45 5.91
C ASN A 204 -32.26 5.84 6.77
N THR A 205 -32.78 7.04 6.53
CA THR A 205 -33.96 7.58 7.17
C THR A 205 -34.98 6.46 7.18
N ALA A 206 -35.47 6.10 8.37
CA ALA A 206 -36.47 5.07 8.53
C ALA A 206 -37.53 5.22 7.42
N PRO A 207 -37.91 4.14 6.71
CA PRO A 207 -38.88 4.22 5.63
C PRO A 207 -40.09 4.97 6.18
N SER A 208 -40.38 6.11 5.58
CA SER A 208 -41.61 6.84 5.85
C SER A 208 -42.75 5.83 5.76
N PRO A 209 -43.68 5.80 6.74
CA PRO A 209 -44.78 4.85 6.71
C PRO A 209 -45.52 5.02 5.38
N GLN A 210 -45.37 4.04 4.49
CA GLN A 210 -46.15 4.01 3.26
C GLN A 210 -47.62 3.92 3.68
N PRO A 211 -48.51 4.77 3.14
CA PRO A 211 -49.93 4.55 3.31
C PRO A 211 -50.28 3.16 2.77
N GLN A 212 -50.91 2.34 3.61
CA GLN A 212 -51.33 0.99 3.27
C GLN A 212 -52.20 1.03 2.00
N ILE A 213 -51.68 0.54 0.88
CA ILE A 213 -52.48 0.28 -0.31
C ILE A 213 -53.20 -1.06 -0.09
N PRO A 214 -54.54 -1.13 -0.22
CA PRO A 214 -55.29 -2.37 -0.08
C PRO A 214 -54.77 -3.44 -1.05
N GLN A 215 -54.31 -4.57 -0.54
CA GLN A 215 -53.92 -5.71 -1.36
C GLN A 215 -55.16 -6.41 -1.90
N TYR A 216 -55.36 -6.32 -3.23
CA TYR A 216 -56.26 -7.19 -3.95
C TYR A 216 -55.51 -8.48 -4.30
N ALA A 217 -55.99 -9.60 -3.74
CA ALA A 217 -55.48 -10.93 -4.01
C ALA A 217 -55.83 -11.35 -5.45
N TYR A 218 -54.82 -11.39 -6.33
CA TYR A 218 -54.91 -12.09 -7.61
C TYR A 218 -54.08 -13.37 -7.53
N GLY A 219 -54.79 -14.51 -7.52
CA GLY A 219 -54.18 -15.82 -7.68
C GLY A 219 -53.75 -16.02 -9.13
N HIS A 220 -52.46 -16.31 -9.34
CA HIS A 220 -51.99 -16.89 -10.60
C HIS A 220 -51.10 -18.10 -10.34
N THR A 221 -51.72 -19.24 -10.63
CA THR A 221 -51.19 -20.50 -11.20
C THR A 221 -49.68 -20.54 -11.50
N GLN A 222 -49.01 -21.44 -10.78
CA GLN A 222 -47.72 -22.02 -11.11
C GLN A 222 -47.78 -22.76 -12.46
N ARG A 223 -46.76 -22.55 -13.30
CA ARG A 223 -46.47 -23.40 -14.46
C ARG A 223 -45.04 -23.94 -14.32
N PRO A 224 -44.83 -25.27 -14.27
CA PRO A 224 -43.50 -25.85 -14.20
C PRO A 224 -42.81 -25.83 -15.58
N GLN A 225 -41.54 -25.41 -15.61
CA GLN A 225 -40.67 -25.58 -16.77
C GLN A 225 -39.85 -26.88 -16.64
N PRO A 226 -39.69 -27.66 -17.72
CA PRO A 226 -38.81 -28.82 -17.74
C PRO A 226 -37.34 -28.43 -17.92
N GLN A 227 -36.46 -29.06 -17.14
CA GLN A 227 -35.01 -29.00 -17.25
C GLN A 227 -34.51 -29.88 -18.40
N THR A 228 -33.87 -29.27 -19.39
CA THR A 228 -33.07 -29.99 -20.40
C THR A 228 -31.61 -30.06 -19.94
N HIS A 229 -31.19 -31.25 -19.51
CA HIS A 229 -29.77 -31.58 -19.35
C HIS A 229 -29.13 -31.70 -20.74
N LEU A 230 -28.13 -30.86 -21.03
CA LEU A 230 -27.21 -31.06 -22.14
C LEU A 230 -25.84 -31.49 -21.59
N GLN A 231 -25.50 -32.71 -21.98
CA GLN A 231 -24.27 -33.46 -21.76
C GLN A 231 -23.20 -32.92 -22.71
N SER A 232 -22.07 -32.42 -22.21
CA SER A 232 -20.90 -32.10 -23.05
C SER A 232 -19.86 -33.22 -22.95
N GLN A 233 -19.58 -33.79 -24.12
CA GLN A 233 -18.69 -34.91 -24.35
C GLN A 233 -17.21 -34.48 -24.32
N LEU A 234 -16.39 -35.42 -23.85
CA LEU A 234 -14.94 -35.52 -24.09
C LEU A 234 -14.61 -35.58 -25.59
N ASN A 235 -13.60 -34.82 -26.02
CA ASN A 235 -12.65 -35.07 -27.13
C ASN A 235 -11.77 -33.80 -27.27
N GLY A 236 -10.49 -33.82 -27.61
CA GLY A 236 -9.61 -34.89 -28.02
C GLY A 236 -8.16 -34.40 -28.01
N VAL A 237 -7.28 -35.39 -28.07
CA VAL A 237 -5.82 -35.32 -28.12
C VAL A 237 -5.35 -34.69 -29.42
N PHE A 238 -4.46 -33.69 -29.37
CA PHE A 238 -3.60 -33.33 -30.49
C PHE A 238 -2.17 -33.09 -29.99
N SER A 239 -1.32 -34.04 -30.32
CA SER A 239 0.14 -34.02 -30.22
C SER A 239 0.71 -33.08 -31.29
N THR A 240 1.56 -32.14 -30.90
CA THR A 240 2.38 -31.35 -31.83
C THR A 240 3.84 -31.83 -31.82
N PRO A 241 4.53 -31.79 -32.98
CA PRO A 241 5.89 -32.29 -33.13
C PRO A 241 6.97 -31.30 -32.66
N PRO A 242 8.17 -31.77 -32.29
CA PRO A 242 9.27 -30.92 -31.86
C PRO A 242 10.03 -30.32 -33.07
N SER A 243 10.30 -29.02 -33.01
CA SER A 243 11.19 -28.31 -33.94
C SER A 243 12.66 -28.45 -33.54
N PRO A 244 13.60 -28.42 -34.50
CA PRO A 244 15.02 -28.67 -34.28
C PRO A 244 15.75 -27.47 -33.65
N MET A 245 16.71 -27.78 -32.77
CA MET A 245 17.66 -26.84 -32.18
C MET A 245 18.71 -26.41 -33.21
N THR A 246 18.82 -25.10 -33.44
CA THR A 246 19.96 -24.50 -34.15
C THR A 246 20.95 -23.99 -33.09
N ILE A 247 22.12 -24.64 -33.04
CA ILE A 247 23.26 -24.22 -32.22
C ILE A 247 23.97 -23.09 -32.97
N HIS A 248 23.93 -21.87 -32.43
CA HIS A 248 24.76 -20.77 -32.92
C HIS A 248 25.87 -20.52 -31.89
N GLN A 249 27.10 -20.87 -32.27
CA GLN A 249 28.31 -20.43 -31.59
C GLN A 249 28.53 -18.94 -31.87
N SER A 250 28.91 -18.19 -30.84
CA SER A 250 29.42 -16.82 -30.96
C SER A 250 30.74 -16.70 -30.20
N PRO A 251 31.71 -15.92 -30.71
CA PRO A 251 33.06 -15.86 -30.18
C PRO A 251 33.18 -14.88 -29.00
N SER A 252 34.07 -15.25 -28.10
CA SER A 252 34.53 -14.49 -26.94
C SER A 252 35.40 -13.28 -27.31
N ILE A 253 35.12 -12.12 -26.71
CA ILE A 253 36.01 -10.95 -26.71
C ILE A 253 36.26 -10.51 -25.26
N HIS A 254 37.53 -10.19 -24.99
CA HIS A 254 38.15 -9.81 -23.73
C HIS A 254 37.79 -8.38 -23.23
N ASN A 255 37.84 -8.27 -21.89
CA ASN A 255 38.30 -7.14 -21.06
C ASN A 255 37.55 -5.79 -21.07
N ALA A 256 36.95 -5.47 -19.91
CA ALA A 256 37.30 -4.27 -19.13
C ALA A 256 36.79 -4.42 -17.69
N SER A 257 37.72 -4.38 -16.73
CA SER A 257 37.46 -4.51 -15.30
C SER A 257 36.84 -3.23 -14.73
N LEU A 258 35.55 -3.27 -14.39
CA LEU A 258 34.93 -2.35 -13.44
C LEU A 258 34.77 -3.10 -12.12
N TYR A 259 35.12 -2.44 -11.00
CA TYR A 259 34.94 -2.94 -9.65
C TYR A 259 33.46 -3.22 -9.37
N GLN A 260 32.98 -4.41 -9.74
CA GLN A 260 31.76 -4.99 -9.21
C GLN A 260 32.06 -5.44 -7.79
N HIS A 261 31.59 -4.66 -6.82
CA HIS A 261 31.38 -5.16 -5.47
C HIS A 261 30.24 -6.20 -5.53
N ASN A 262 30.61 -7.43 -5.89
CA ASN A 262 29.73 -8.58 -5.95
C ASN A 262 29.43 -9.03 -4.51
N GLN A 263 28.58 -8.28 -3.81
CA GLN A 263 27.84 -8.84 -2.68
C GLN A 263 26.92 -9.87 -3.29
N HIS A 264 27.19 -11.14 -3.03
CA HIS A 264 26.34 -12.25 -3.39
C HIS A 264 25.04 -12.14 -2.56
N ILE A 265 24.14 -11.24 -2.96
CA ILE A 265 22.81 -11.10 -2.37
C ILE A 265 22.11 -12.44 -2.64
N GLN A 266 22.04 -13.28 -1.61
CA GLN A 266 21.26 -14.52 -1.67
C GLN A 266 19.80 -14.12 -1.87
N GLN A 267 19.33 -14.27 -3.11
CA GLN A 267 17.94 -14.07 -3.48
C GLN A 267 17.08 -15.09 -2.73
N SER A 268 16.44 -14.65 -1.64
CA SER A 268 15.41 -15.42 -0.98
C SER A 268 14.08 -15.10 -1.66
N THR A 269 13.79 -15.79 -2.78
CA THR A 269 12.43 -15.78 -3.34
C THR A 269 11.64 -16.90 -2.67
N VAL A 270 10.77 -16.55 -1.74
CA VAL A 270 9.85 -17.53 -1.14
C VAL A 270 8.63 -17.59 -2.04
N GLN A 271 8.59 -18.57 -2.94
CA GLN A 271 7.40 -18.88 -3.72
C GLN A 271 6.37 -19.52 -2.78
N ASN A 272 5.24 -18.84 -2.58
CA ASN A 272 4.15 -19.37 -1.78
C ASN A 272 3.23 -20.22 -2.65
N ILE A 273 3.06 -21.49 -2.29
CA ILE A 273 2.07 -22.39 -2.89
C ILE A 273 0.72 -22.03 -2.26
N SER A 274 -0.12 -21.30 -2.99
CA SER A 274 -1.39 -20.79 -2.48
C SER A 274 -2.36 -21.92 -2.11
N LEU A 275 -2.64 -22.08 -0.81
CA LEU A 275 -3.82 -22.79 -0.30
C LEU A 275 -5.00 -21.79 -0.19
N PRO A 276 -6.26 -22.23 -0.39
CA PRO A 276 -7.43 -21.35 -0.28
C PRO A 276 -7.61 -20.89 1.18
N SER A 277 -7.47 -19.58 1.42
CA SER A 277 -7.67 -18.95 2.72
C SER A 277 -9.17 -18.82 3.04
N LYS A 278 -9.54 -19.18 4.27
CA LYS A 278 -10.90 -19.11 4.81
C LYS A 278 -11.07 -17.77 5.53
N GLU A 279 -12.01 -16.94 5.10
CA GLU A 279 -12.28 -15.64 5.75
C GLU A 279 -12.78 -15.81 7.19
N PRO A 280 -12.19 -15.11 8.17
CA PRO A 280 -12.78 -15.02 9.51
C PRO A 280 -13.79 -13.86 9.59
N HIS A 281 -14.98 -14.16 10.10
CA HIS A 281 -15.99 -13.17 10.47
C HIS A 281 -15.72 -12.64 11.88
N TYR A 282 -15.42 -11.35 12.02
CA TYR A 282 -15.37 -10.68 13.33
C TYR A 282 -16.42 -9.58 13.38
N GLY A 283 -17.27 -9.63 14.42
CA GLY A 283 -18.29 -8.63 14.72
C GLY A 283 -17.65 -7.34 15.22
N ILE A 284 -18.15 -6.21 14.72
CA ILE A 284 -17.71 -4.86 15.09
C ILE A 284 -18.26 -4.54 16.49
N ALA A 285 -17.39 -4.48 17.50
CA ALA A 285 -17.72 -3.85 18.77
C ALA A 285 -17.41 -2.35 18.66
N ALA A 286 -18.43 -1.50 18.83
CA ALA A 286 -18.26 -0.06 18.90
C ALA A 286 -17.63 0.31 20.25
N LEU A 287 -16.35 0.72 20.23
CA LEU A 287 -15.71 1.34 21.38
C LEU A 287 -15.83 2.87 21.27
N PRO A 288 -16.00 3.58 22.40
CA PRO A 288 -16.02 5.04 22.41
C PRO A 288 -14.67 5.60 21.94
N VAL A 289 -14.74 6.53 20.98
CA VAL A 289 -13.60 7.30 20.48
C VAL A 289 -13.20 8.32 21.54
N GLU A 290 -12.25 7.96 22.39
CA GLU A 290 -11.45 8.96 23.10
C GLU A 290 -10.24 9.31 22.25
N LEU A 291 -10.04 10.59 22.00
CA LEU A 291 -8.84 11.16 21.37
C LEU A 291 -7.81 11.45 22.48
N PRO A 292 -6.72 10.68 22.64
CA PRO A 292 -5.60 11.09 23.46
C PRO A 292 -4.64 11.85 22.55
N GLY A 293 -4.79 13.17 22.52
CA GLY A 293 -4.02 14.07 21.67
C GLY A 293 -4.07 15.54 22.06
N ASP A 294 -4.47 15.87 23.30
CA ASP A 294 -4.26 17.21 23.86
C ASP A 294 -2.80 17.34 24.33
N MET A 295 -1.88 17.48 23.36
CA MET A 295 -0.65 18.21 23.62
C MET A 295 -0.97 19.69 23.47
N LEU A 296 -1.41 20.31 24.56
CA LEU A 296 -1.60 21.75 24.67
C LEU A 296 -0.29 22.47 24.33
N HIS A 297 -0.16 22.94 23.10
CA HIS A 297 0.79 24.01 22.78
C HIS A 297 0.14 25.35 23.15
N PRO A 298 0.88 26.26 23.82
CA PRO A 298 0.41 27.64 23.99
C PRO A 298 0.29 28.30 22.62
N LEU A 299 -0.89 28.85 22.33
CA LEU A 299 -1.12 29.67 21.15
C LEU A 299 -0.08 30.81 21.07
N PRO A 300 0.57 31.03 19.92
CA PRO A 300 1.20 32.31 19.65
C PRO A 300 0.10 33.38 19.63
N GLN A 301 0.27 34.46 20.38
CA GLN A 301 -0.63 35.61 20.33
C GLN A 301 -0.70 36.13 18.89
N LEU A 302 -1.85 35.95 18.25
CA LEU A 302 -2.13 36.50 16.93
C LEU A 302 -2.36 38.00 17.08
N ALA A 303 -1.48 38.80 16.49
CA ALA A 303 -1.73 40.20 16.23
C ALA A 303 -2.88 40.33 15.23
N THR A 304 -3.89 41.14 15.58
CA THR A 304 -5.06 41.45 14.76
C THR A 304 -4.63 42.23 13.52
N ALA A 305 -4.49 41.56 12.38
CA ALA A 305 -4.33 42.21 11.08
C ALA A 305 -5.69 42.30 10.37
N GLN A 306 -6.03 43.50 9.92
CA GLN A 306 -7.29 43.84 9.28
C GLN A 306 -7.52 43.08 7.96
N LEU A 307 -8.76 42.62 7.79
CA LEU A 307 -9.28 41.94 6.62
C LEU A 307 -9.48 42.96 5.48
N VAL A 308 -8.75 42.79 4.37
CA VAL A 308 -9.03 43.46 3.09
C VAL A 308 -9.57 42.39 2.14
N ASP A 309 -10.79 42.61 1.64
CA ASP A 309 -11.45 41.76 0.66
C ASP A 309 -10.64 41.64 -0.64
N GLN A 310 -10.32 40.42 -1.06
CA GLN A 310 -9.88 40.12 -2.42
C GLN A 310 -10.83 39.13 -3.11
N PRO A 311 -11.13 39.34 -4.41
CA PRO A 311 -12.09 38.53 -5.14
C PRO A 311 -11.58 37.14 -5.52
N ALA A 312 -12.53 36.21 -5.61
CA ALA A 312 -12.36 34.77 -5.78
C ALA A 312 -11.47 34.36 -6.96
N LYS A 313 -10.29 33.80 -6.65
CA LYS A 313 -9.48 33.03 -7.62
C LYS A 313 -9.98 31.59 -7.73
N LYS A 314 -10.27 31.17 -8.95
CA LYS A 314 -10.66 29.79 -9.34
C LYS A 314 -9.68 28.77 -8.74
N ARG A 315 -10.23 27.84 -7.94
CA ARG A 315 -9.51 26.71 -7.33
C ARG A 315 -8.98 25.78 -8.43
N GLN A 316 -7.66 25.77 -8.61
CA GLN A 316 -6.96 24.71 -9.34
C GLN A 316 -6.75 23.51 -8.41
N SER A 317 -7.07 22.31 -8.90
CA SER A 317 -6.99 21.09 -8.10
C SER A 317 -5.55 20.71 -7.75
N PHE A 318 -5.39 20.32 -6.49
CA PHE A 318 -4.19 19.97 -5.72
C PHE A 318 -3.11 19.10 -6.40
N LEU A 319 -3.46 18.16 -7.29
CA LEU A 319 -2.46 17.22 -7.83
C LEU A 319 -1.42 17.85 -8.78
N SER A 320 -1.60 19.09 -9.24
CA SER A 320 -0.66 19.73 -10.18
C SER A 320 0.50 20.48 -9.54
N LYS A 321 0.63 20.45 -8.21
CA LYS A 321 1.72 21.14 -7.49
C LYS A 321 2.75 20.17 -6.88
N ILE A 322 2.45 18.88 -6.87
CA ILE A 322 3.32 17.84 -6.32
C ILE A 322 4.05 17.06 -7.45
N PHE A 323 3.67 17.29 -8.72
CA PHE A 323 4.30 16.71 -9.92
C PHE A 323 4.41 17.76 -11.03
#